data_AF-A0A6J5F7S4-F1
#
_entry.id   AF-A0A6J5F7S4-F1
#
_cell.length_a   1.000
_cell.length_b   1.000
_cell.length_c   1.000
_cell.angle_alpha   90.00
_cell.angle_beta   90.00
_cell.angle_gamma   90.00
#
_symmetry.space_group_name_H-M   'P 1'
#
loop_
_entity.id
_entity.type
_entity.pdbx_description
1 polymer ?
#
loop_
_entity_poly.entity_id
_entity_poly.type
_entity_poly.pdbx_seq_one_letter_code
_entity_poly.pdbx_strand_id
1 'polypeptide(L)'
;MSINPTERNAIIRAVFADGASYPDLTPGHVALMRRLRVVWLPVESGAPAIYPESPLTGSDATIDLAKAILDTDDDVRAIRTLAELGHLVPEFVTAAGELAPGHYVIPEALREAFDFPESGVDTSGHFELRAEHLDLLRAALWMTVDSYSIDDVLSEDDFWPLPCIDGKRPYGDCSYIQIDMAELLGEPYQYDAERNLIEDADKDARLERLHYETLAALQVFLMHAELTTPA
;
A
#
# COMPACT_ATOMS: atom_id res chain seq x y z
N MET A 1 3.03 30.66 4.60
CA MET A 1 4.41 30.71 5.12
C MET A 1 4.85 29.25 5.11
N SER A 2 5.85 28.86 4.33
CA SER A 2 6.22 27.44 4.22
C SER A 2 6.64 26.93 5.60
N ILE A 3 6.09 25.80 6.06
CA ILE A 3 6.53 25.17 7.30
C ILE A 3 8.03 24.86 7.23
N ASN A 4 8.75 25.07 8.33
CA ASN A 4 10.16 24.72 8.44
C ASN A 4 10.30 23.19 8.54
N PRO A 5 11.23 22.53 7.82
CA PRO A 5 11.49 21.09 7.92
C PRO A 5 11.61 20.56 9.36
N THR A 6 12.19 21.34 10.29
CA THR A 6 12.29 20.97 11.71
C THR A 6 10.92 20.82 12.37
N GLU A 7 9.96 21.69 12.05
CA GLU A 7 8.60 21.63 12.60
C GLU A 7 7.82 20.45 12.01
N ARG A 8 7.92 20.21 10.70
CA ARG A 8 7.35 19.03 10.04
C ARG A 8 7.82 17.74 10.73
N ASN A 9 9.13 17.58 10.88
CA ASN A 9 9.71 16.37 11.43
C ASN A 9 9.36 16.18 12.91
N ALA A 10 9.17 17.26 13.68
CA ALA A 10 8.68 17.17 15.05
C ALA A 10 7.22 16.65 15.12
N ILE A 11 6.35 17.11 14.23
CA ILE A 11 4.96 16.64 14.14
C ILE A 11 4.92 15.16 13.77
N ILE A 12 5.71 14.76 12.76
CA ILE A 12 5.79 13.37 12.32
C ILE A 12 6.29 12.47 13.47
N ARG A 13 7.40 12.84 14.15
CA ARG A 13 7.90 12.07 15.29
C ARG A 13 6.86 11.88 16.39
N ALA A 14 5.99 12.86 16.62
CA ALA A 14 4.94 12.75 17.63
C ALA A 14 3.88 11.68 17.28
N VAL A 15 3.64 11.41 16.00
CA VAL A 15 2.73 10.34 15.54
C VAL A 15 3.30 8.95 15.85
N PHE A 16 4.61 8.77 15.66
CA PHE A 16 5.30 7.48 15.81
C PHE A 16 6.01 7.32 17.16
N ALA A 17 5.75 8.21 18.13
CA ALA A 17 6.41 8.17 19.43
C ALA A 17 5.93 6.97 20.26
N ASP A 18 6.83 6.41 21.08
CA ASP A 18 6.47 5.36 22.04
C ASP A 18 5.33 5.82 22.96
N GLY A 19 4.25 5.03 23.01
CA GLY A 19 3.07 5.34 23.81
C GLY A 19 2.15 6.40 23.21
N ALA A 20 2.39 6.86 21.98
CA ALA A 20 1.41 7.63 21.23
C ALA A 20 0.11 6.83 21.08
N SER A 21 -1.03 7.52 21.14
CA SER A 21 -2.32 6.89 20.87
C SER A 21 -2.41 6.54 19.39
N TYR A 22 -2.87 5.33 19.08
CA TYR A 22 -3.15 4.94 17.71
C TYR A 22 -4.22 5.87 17.11
N PRO A 23 -4.03 6.41 15.90
CA PRO A 23 -4.97 7.35 15.30
C PRO A 23 -6.29 6.65 14.97
N ASP A 24 -7.41 7.37 15.13
CA ASP A 24 -8.70 6.89 14.64
C ASP A 24 -8.75 7.05 13.11
N LEU A 25 -9.23 6.04 12.39
CA LEU A 25 -9.48 6.15 10.96
C LEU A 25 -10.65 7.11 10.71
N THR A 26 -10.45 8.11 9.83
CA THR A 26 -11.43 9.18 9.58
C THR A 26 -11.69 9.36 8.08
N PRO A 27 -12.78 10.04 7.69
CA PRO A 27 -12.99 10.40 6.28
C PRO A 27 -11.86 11.23 5.67
N GLY A 28 -11.16 12.04 6.48
CA GLY A 28 -9.99 12.79 6.02
C GLY A 28 -8.81 11.89 5.64
N HIS A 29 -8.58 10.81 6.42
CA HIS A 29 -7.58 9.79 6.09
C HIS A 29 -7.91 9.11 4.76
N VAL A 30 -9.17 8.70 4.57
CA VAL A 30 -9.61 8.06 3.33
C VAL A 30 -9.50 9.01 2.13
N ALA A 31 -9.81 10.30 2.31
CA ALA A 31 -9.64 11.30 1.26
C ALA A 31 -8.17 11.42 0.81
N LEU A 32 -7.21 11.36 1.74
CA LEU A 32 -5.79 11.31 1.39
C LEU A 32 -5.38 9.98 0.75
N MET A 33 -5.85 8.84 1.28
CA MET A 33 -5.57 7.50 0.74
C MET A 33 -5.96 7.39 -0.74
N ARG A 34 -7.10 7.97 -1.12
CA ARG A 34 -7.57 8.04 -2.52
C ARG A 34 -6.63 8.77 -3.48
N ARG A 35 -5.71 9.56 -2.93
CA ARG A 35 -4.73 10.33 -3.68
C ARG A 35 -3.33 9.73 -3.59
N LEU A 36 -3.13 8.65 -2.84
CA LEU A 36 -1.83 7.99 -2.71
C LEU A 36 -1.38 7.39 -4.05
N ARG A 37 -0.07 7.43 -4.26
CA ARG A 37 0.65 6.78 -5.34
C ARG A 37 1.33 5.53 -4.80
N VAL A 38 1.21 4.43 -5.53
CA VAL A 38 1.96 3.21 -5.22
C VAL A 38 3.20 3.07 -6.09
N VAL A 39 4.17 2.29 -5.62
CA VAL A 39 5.39 1.94 -6.34
C VAL A 39 5.75 0.48 -6.05
N TRP A 40 6.42 -0.18 -6.99
CA TRP A 40 7.02 -1.49 -6.74
C TRP A 40 8.36 -1.32 -6.02
N LEU A 41 8.53 -1.95 -4.86
CA LEU A 41 9.84 -2.06 -4.20
C LEU A 41 10.54 -3.35 -4.66
N PRO A 42 11.68 -3.29 -5.37
CA PRO A 42 12.34 -4.47 -5.90
C PRO A 42 13.29 -5.12 -4.86
N VAL A 43 12.79 -5.36 -3.64
CA VAL A 43 13.56 -6.01 -2.57
C VAL A 43 13.18 -7.48 -2.51
N GLU A 44 14.15 -8.38 -2.70
CA GLU A 44 13.94 -9.84 -2.72
C GLU A 44 12.92 -10.25 -3.81
N SER A 45 11.74 -10.75 -3.45
CA SER A 45 10.66 -11.03 -4.42
C SER A 45 9.97 -9.76 -4.92
N GLY A 46 10.11 -8.68 -4.15
CA GLY A 46 9.46 -7.40 -4.37
C GLY A 46 8.03 -7.38 -3.85
N ALA A 47 7.49 -6.17 -3.66
CA ALA A 47 6.11 -5.98 -3.26
C ALA A 47 5.64 -4.53 -3.48
N PRO A 48 4.32 -4.28 -3.45
CA PRO A 48 3.78 -2.93 -3.46
C PRO A 48 4.17 -2.10 -2.23
N ALA A 49 4.38 -0.81 -2.44
CA ALA A 49 4.58 0.19 -1.40
C ALA A 49 3.87 1.49 -1.74
N ILE A 50 3.66 2.33 -0.72
CA ILE A 50 3.28 3.73 -0.95
C ILE A 50 4.54 4.54 -1.30
N TYR A 51 4.47 5.36 -2.34
CA TYR A 51 5.63 6.17 -2.77
C TYR A 51 5.99 7.21 -1.69
N PRO A 52 7.18 7.15 -1.05
CA PRO A 52 7.42 7.90 0.18
C PRO A 52 7.76 9.38 -0.03
N GLU A 53 8.35 9.77 -1.17
CA GLU A 53 8.86 11.13 -1.41
C GLU A 53 7.73 12.11 -1.79
N SER A 54 6.93 11.75 -2.79
CA SER A 54 5.78 12.55 -3.26
C SER A 54 4.53 11.68 -3.29
N PRO A 55 4.00 11.31 -2.11
CA PRO A 55 2.99 10.26 -1.98
C PRO A 55 1.67 10.60 -2.61
N LEU A 56 1.33 11.89 -2.75
CA LEU A 56 0.04 12.34 -3.26
C LEU A 56 0.11 12.64 -4.76
N THR A 57 -0.94 12.28 -5.48
CA THR A 57 -1.15 12.67 -6.88
C THR A 57 -1.29 14.17 -7.03
N GLY A 58 -0.49 14.77 -7.91
CA GLY A 58 -0.46 16.20 -8.18
C GLY A 58 0.96 16.69 -8.47
N SER A 59 1.10 17.96 -8.82
CA SER A 59 2.39 18.61 -9.08
C SER A 59 2.79 19.63 -8.01
N ASP A 60 1.90 19.94 -7.07
CA ASP A 60 2.16 20.87 -5.98
C ASP A 60 2.94 20.17 -4.85
N ALA A 61 3.45 20.95 -3.90
CA ALA A 61 4.12 20.39 -2.72
C ALA A 61 3.18 19.47 -1.93
N THR A 62 3.70 18.37 -1.40
CA THR A 62 2.88 17.34 -0.71
C THR A 62 2.00 17.92 0.41
N ILE A 63 2.48 18.90 1.17
CA ILE A 63 1.69 19.54 2.23
C ILE A 63 0.54 20.37 1.64
N ASP A 64 0.78 21.10 0.55
CA ASP A 64 -0.25 21.90 -0.11
C ASP A 64 -1.34 21.00 -0.73
N LEU A 65 -0.94 19.86 -1.31
CA LEU A 65 -1.89 18.83 -1.78
C LEU A 65 -2.71 18.27 -0.61
N ALA A 66 -2.07 17.90 0.50
CA ALA A 66 -2.76 17.38 1.68
C ALA A 66 -3.77 18.38 2.24
N LYS A 67 -3.40 19.66 2.32
CA LYS A 67 -4.28 20.76 2.74
C LYS A 67 -5.49 20.92 1.83
N ALA A 68 -5.27 20.91 0.52
CA ALA A 68 -6.34 21.00 -0.47
C ALA A 68 -7.31 19.80 -0.38
N ILE A 69 -6.79 18.59 -0.16
CA ILE A 69 -7.61 17.37 -0.02
C ILE A 69 -8.43 17.41 1.29
N LEU A 70 -7.83 17.90 2.38
CA LEU A 70 -8.46 17.98 3.70
C LEU A 70 -9.32 19.22 3.91
N ASP A 71 -9.39 20.12 2.92
CA ASP A 71 -10.06 21.42 2.99
C ASP A 71 -9.64 22.20 4.26
N THR A 72 -8.34 22.42 4.42
CA THR A 72 -7.76 23.05 5.61
C THR A 72 -6.59 23.97 5.28
N ASP A 73 -6.49 25.08 6.01
CA ASP A 73 -5.32 25.96 5.99
C ASP A 73 -4.28 25.62 7.07
N ASP A 74 -4.59 24.67 7.95
CA ASP A 74 -3.73 24.22 9.06
C ASP A 74 -2.69 23.19 8.59
N ASP A 75 -1.44 23.63 8.51
CA ASP A 75 -0.31 22.77 8.12
C ASP A 75 -0.05 21.64 9.14
N VAL A 76 -0.26 21.89 10.45
CA VAL A 76 -0.04 20.87 11.48
C VAL A 76 -1.03 19.73 11.30
N ARG A 77 -2.30 20.07 11.05
CA ARG A 77 -3.33 19.09 10.74
C ARG A 77 -2.99 18.30 9.47
N ALA A 78 -2.58 18.97 8.40
CA ALA A 78 -2.24 18.30 7.14
C ALA A 78 -1.06 17.33 7.29
N ILE A 79 0.02 17.76 7.96
CA ILE A 79 1.20 16.93 8.20
C ILE A 79 0.86 15.74 9.08
N ARG A 80 0.15 15.97 10.19
CA ARG A 80 -0.23 14.91 11.11
C ARG A 80 -1.11 13.86 10.44
N THR A 81 -2.18 14.28 9.76
CA THR A 81 -3.13 13.36 9.11
C THR A 81 -2.47 12.57 7.97
N LEU A 82 -1.51 13.15 7.24
CA LEU A 82 -0.75 12.39 6.24
C LEU A 82 0.24 11.40 6.88
N ALA A 83 0.91 11.78 7.97
CA ALA A 83 1.80 10.89 8.70
C ALA A 83 1.05 9.71 9.36
N GLU A 84 -0.17 9.94 9.85
CA GLU A 84 -1.05 8.91 10.43
C GLU A 84 -1.40 7.80 9.42
N LEU A 85 -1.31 8.06 8.10
CA LEU A 85 -1.47 7.02 7.08
C LEU A 85 -0.41 5.91 7.16
N GLY A 86 0.75 6.19 7.76
CA GLY A 86 1.78 5.20 8.08
C GLY A 86 1.28 4.05 8.94
N HIS A 87 0.29 4.32 9.80
CA HIS A 87 -0.39 3.31 10.60
C HIS A 87 -1.67 2.81 9.92
N LEU A 88 -2.44 3.72 9.32
CA LEU A 88 -3.81 3.46 8.93
C LEU A 88 -3.99 2.75 7.58
N VAL A 89 -3.01 2.81 6.66
CA VAL A 89 -3.12 2.11 5.37
C VAL A 89 -3.24 0.59 5.55
N PRO A 90 -2.40 -0.08 6.35
CA PRO A 90 -2.57 -1.50 6.65
C PRO A 90 -3.94 -1.83 7.22
N GLU A 91 -4.43 -1.08 8.21
CA GLU A 91 -5.75 -1.30 8.80
C GLU A 91 -6.88 -1.14 7.76
N PHE A 92 -6.80 -0.09 6.94
CA PHE A 92 -7.77 0.17 5.89
C PHE A 92 -7.81 -0.94 4.85
N VAL A 93 -6.66 -1.42 4.38
CA VAL A 93 -6.60 -2.48 3.37
C VAL A 93 -7.03 -3.83 3.93
N THR A 94 -6.66 -4.13 5.17
CA THR A 94 -6.89 -5.47 5.76
C THR A 94 -8.28 -5.64 6.37
N ALA A 95 -8.89 -4.58 6.91
CA ALA A 95 -10.09 -4.71 7.73
C ALA A 95 -11.18 -3.66 7.50
N ALA A 96 -10.81 -2.39 7.28
CA ALA A 96 -11.79 -1.29 7.33
C ALA A 96 -12.29 -0.78 5.96
N GLY A 97 -11.60 -1.14 4.87
CA GLY A 97 -11.96 -0.76 3.51
C GLY A 97 -12.68 -1.88 2.78
N GLU A 98 -13.73 -1.52 2.04
CA GLU A 98 -14.45 -2.44 1.16
C GLU A 98 -14.41 -1.96 -0.29
N LEU A 99 -14.08 -2.90 -1.18
CA LEU A 99 -14.16 -2.72 -2.62
C LEU A 99 -14.59 -4.04 -3.26
N ALA A 100 -15.54 -3.98 -4.20
CA ALA A 100 -15.98 -5.16 -4.93
C ALA A 100 -15.04 -5.45 -6.11
N PRO A 101 -14.84 -6.74 -6.49
CA PRO A 101 -14.24 -7.09 -7.77
C PRO A 101 -14.97 -6.41 -8.94
N GLY A 102 -14.22 -6.04 -9.98
CA GLY A 102 -14.77 -5.30 -11.10
C GLY A 102 -13.70 -4.68 -12.00
N HIS A 103 -14.15 -3.87 -12.96
CA HIS A 103 -13.27 -3.16 -13.89
C HIS A 103 -13.06 -1.73 -13.40
N TYR A 104 -11.81 -1.37 -13.18
CA TYR A 104 -11.41 -0.06 -12.71
C TYR A 104 -10.45 0.59 -13.70
N VAL A 105 -10.37 1.93 -13.67
CA VAL A 105 -9.50 2.69 -14.55
C VAL A 105 -8.47 3.42 -13.72
N ILE A 106 -7.20 3.17 -14.00
CA ILE A 106 -6.07 3.94 -13.49
C ILE A 106 -5.94 5.22 -14.33
N PRO A 107 -6.04 6.41 -13.70
CA PRO A 107 -5.87 7.69 -14.36
C PRO A 107 -4.52 7.80 -15.06
N GLU A 108 -4.48 8.52 -16.18
CA GLU A 108 -3.28 8.70 -16.99
C GLU A 108 -2.04 9.14 -16.19
N ALA A 109 -2.23 10.06 -15.24
CA ALA A 109 -1.16 10.56 -14.37
C ALA A 109 -0.50 9.49 -13.47
N LEU A 110 -1.10 8.30 -13.33
CA LEU A 110 -0.59 7.19 -12.52
C LEU A 110 -0.06 6.03 -13.37
N ARG A 111 -0.33 6.01 -14.69
CA ARG A 111 -0.10 4.83 -15.54
C ARG A 111 1.37 4.43 -15.68
N GLU A 112 2.29 5.39 -15.55
CA GLU A 112 3.73 5.13 -15.64
C GLU A 112 4.19 4.06 -14.64
N ALA A 113 3.62 4.01 -13.44
CA ALA A 113 3.95 3.01 -12.44
C ALA A 113 3.54 1.57 -12.81
N PHE A 114 2.74 1.40 -13.88
CA PHE A 114 2.19 0.14 -14.32
C PHE A 114 2.62 -0.24 -15.74
N ASP A 115 3.58 0.49 -16.33
CA ASP A 115 4.11 0.24 -17.67
C ASP A 115 5.10 -0.94 -17.68
N PHE A 116 4.60 -2.12 -17.29
CA PHE A 116 5.30 -3.40 -17.37
C PHE A 116 4.30 -4.54 -17.62
N PRO A 117 4.73 -5.63 -18.30
CA PRO A 117 3.80 -6.64 -18.83
C PRO A 117 2.92 -7.34 -17.79
N GLU A 118 3.42 -7.52 -16.57
CA GLU A 118 2.79 -8.27 -15.50
C GLU A 118 1.88 -7.41 -14.61
N SER A 119 1.75 -6.10 -14.86
CA SER A 119 0.95 -5.20 -14.02
C SER A 119 -0.56 -5.48 -14.08
N GLY A 120 -1.01 -6.16 -15.14
CA GLY A 120 -2.43 -6.40 -15.44
C GLY A 120 -3.18 -5.16 -15.94
N VAL A 121 -2.50 -4.02 -16.14
CA VAL A 121 -3.09 -2.77 -16.60
C VAL A 121 -2.96 -2.64 -18.12
N ASP A 122 -4.08 -2.45 -18.81
CA ASP A 122 -4.05 -2.28 -20.27
C ASP A 122 -3.59 -0.88 -20.71
N THR A 123 -3.36 -0.70 -22.01
CA THR A 123 -2.94 0.60 -22.60
C THR A 123 -3.92 1.75 -22.38
N SER A 124 -5.19 1.46 -22.08
CA SER A 124 -6.21 2.45 -21.74
C SER A 124 -6.31 2.70 -20.23
N GLY A 125 -5.51 2.00 -19.42
CA GLY A 125 -5.49 2.07 -17.96
C GLY A 125 -6.51 1.15 -17.28
N HIS A 126 -7.18 0.25 -17.99
CA HIS A 126 -8.13 -0.67 -17.35
C HIS A 126 -7.39 -1.76 -16.60
N PHE A 127 -7.89 -2.06 -15.41
CA PHE A 127 -7.46 -3.17 -14.57
C PHE A 127 -8.69 -3.96 -14.13
N GLU A 128 -8.63 -5.28 -14.26
CA GLU A 128 -9.65 -6.19 -13.72
C GLU A 128 -9.28 -6.57 -12.29
N LEU A 129 -9.93 -5.95 -11.31
CA LEU A 129 -9.79 -6.33 -9.92
C LEU A 129 -10.60 -7.60 -9.67
N ARG A 130 -9.93 -8.70 -9.32
CA ARG A 130 -10.52 -10.00 -9.00
C ARG A 130 -10.52 -10.24 -7.48
N ALA A 131 -11.26 -11.27 -7.04
CA ALA A 131 -11.36 -11.61 -5.62
C ALA A 131 -9.99 -12.03 -5.06
N GLU A 132 -9.20 -12.75 -5.84
CA GLU A 132 -7.87 -13.23 -5.45
C GLU A 132 -6.91 -12.06 -5.15
N HIS A 133 -7.04 -10.93 -5.85
CA HIS A 133 -6.27 -9.73 -5.52
C HIS A 133 -6.61 -9.21 -4.12
N LEU A 134 -7.91 -9.16 -3.80
CA LEU A 134 -8.38 -8.67 -2.50
C LEU A 134 -7.96 -9.61 -1.37
N ASP A 135 -8.03 -10.93 -1.59
CA ASP A 135 -7.60 -11.91 -0.61
C ASP A 135 -6.10 -11.77 -0.28
N LEU A 136 -5.26 -11.56 -1.31
CA LEU A 136 -3.84 -11.30 -1.12
C LEU A 136 -3.57 -9.96 -0.43
N LEU A 137 -4.26 -8.88 -0.81
CA LEU A 137 -4.08 -7.57 -0.16
C LEU A 137 -4.47 -7.60 1.32
N ARG A 138 -5.53 -8.34 1.67
CA ARG A 138 -5.98 -8.51 3.06
C ARG A 138 -5.04 -9.37 3.89
N ALA A 139 -4.40 -10.35 3.27
CA ALA A 139 -3.43 -11.23 3.92
C ALA A 139 -2.00 -10.66 3.92
N ALA A 140 -1.75 -9.55 3.22
CA ALA A 140 -0.42 -9.00 3.06
C ALA A 140 0.22 -8.64 4.40
N LEU A 141 1.50 -8.98 4.55
CA LEU A 141 2.32 -8.58 5.68
C LEU A 141 2.89 -7.19 5.42
N TRP A 142 2.48 -6.23 6.26
CA TRP A 142 2.88 -4.83 6.12
C TRP A 142 4.08 -4.50 7.01
N MET A 143 5.05 -3.78 6.44
CA MET A 143 6.12 -3.11 7.17
C MET A 143 5.72 -1.65 7.41
N THR A 144 5.60 -1.28 8.68
CA THR A 144 5.33 0.09 9.13
C THR A 144 6.55 0.66 9.82
N VAL A 145 6.71 1.98 9.75
CA VAL A 145 7.73 2.70 10.51
C VAL A 145 7.34 2.69 11.99
N ASP A 146 8.33 2.50 12.85
CA ASP A 146 8.20 2.57 14.30
C ASP A 146 9.13 3.66 14.88
N SER A 147 9.11 3.82 16.21
CA SER A 147 9.91 4.82 16.91
C SER A 147 11.42 4.62 16.73
N TYR A 148 11.87 3.40 16.44
CA TYR A 148 13.29 3.09 16.26
C TYR A 148 13.80 3.39 14.85
N SER A 149 12.90 3.49 13.87
CA SER A 149 13.22 3.69 12.44
C SER A 149 12.77 5.04 11.89
N ILE A 150 12.00 5.83 12.66
CA ILE A 150 11.46 7.11 12.18
C ILE A 150 12.56 8.12 11.80
N ASP A 151 13.68 8.12 12.51
CA ASP A 151 14.79 9.04 12.19
C ASP A 151 15.52 8.65 10.90
N ASP A 152 15.55 7.37 10.53
CA ASP A 152 16.12 6.93 9.25
C ASP A 152 15.28 7.47 8.09
N VAL A 153 13.94 7.37 8.19
CA VAL A 153 13.02 7.93 7.19
C VAL A 153 13.16 9.46 7.11
N LEU A 154 13.22 10.14 8.25
CA LEU A 154 13.31 11.61 8.30
C LEU A 154 14.70 12.15 7.98
N SER A 155 15.70 11.29 7.78
CA SER A 155 17.03 11.66 7.29
C SER A 155 17.04 11.87 5.78
N GLU A 156 16.09 11.26 5.06
CA GLU A 156 15.84 11.50 3.64
C GLU A 156 14.95 12.75 3.49
N ASP A 157 15.37 13.67 2.61
CA ASP A 157 14.62 14.90 2.38
C ASP A 157 13.23 14.59 1.79
N ASP A 158 12.20 15.22 2.34
CA ASP A 158 10.78 15.10 1.93
C ASP A 158 10.12 13.71 2.05
N PHE A 159 10.83 12.69 2.54
CA PHE A 159 10.25 11.36 2.75
C PHE A 159 9.16 11.35 3.84
N TRP A 160 8.11 10.59 3.58
CA TRP A 160 7.01 10.31 4.49
C TRP A 160 7.09 8.87 5.02
N PRO A 161 6.79 8.63 6.31
CA PRO A 161 6.85 7.31 6.94
C PRO A 161 5.64 6.45 6.57
N LEU A 162 5.48 6.19 5.27
CA LEU A 162 4.37 5.43 4.73
C LEU A 162 4.73 3.94 4.62
N PRO A 163 3.74 3.05 4.73
CA PRO A 163 4.01 1.64 4.87
C PRO A 163 4.22 0.99 3.50
N CYS A 164 4.82 -0.20 3.53
CA CYS A 164 4.98 -1.06 2.37
C CYS A 164 4.64 -2.50 2.73
N ILE A 165 4.35 -3.32 1.73
CA ILE A 165 4.25 -4.77 1.93
C ILE A 165 5.67 -5.35 2.00
N ASP A 166 5.90 -6.34 2.85
CA ASP A 166 7.19 -7.01 3.00
C ASP A 166 7.60 -7.69 1.67
N GLY A 167 8.60 -7.14 0.98
CA GLY A 167 9.09 -7.67 -0.30
C GLY A 167 9.80 -9.03 -0.19
N LYS A 168 10.23 -9.42 1.01
CA LYS A 168 10.82 -10.74 1.25
C LYS A 168 9.75 -11.78 1.53
N ARG A 169 8.72 -11.39 2.28
CA ARG A 169 7.69 -12.28 2.83
C ARG A 169 6.31 -11.59 2.78
N PRO A 170 5.78 -11.36 1.57
CA PRO A 170 4.56 -10.57 1.42
C PRO A 170 3.32 -11.24 1.99
N TYR A 171 3.29 -12.58 2.09
CA TYR A 171 2.08 -13.35 2.39
C TYR A 171 2.23 -14.42 3.48
N GLY A 172 3.43 -14.57 4.05
CA GLY A 172 3.74 -15.66 4.98
C GLY A 172 5.23 -15.80 5.25
N ASP A 173 5.70 -16.99 5.63
CA ASP A 173 7.11 -17.21 6.01
C ASP A 173 7.89 -18.04 4.97
N CYS A 174 7.25 -18.45 3.87
CA CYS A 174 7.92 -19.24 2.84
C CYS A 174 8.80 -18.37 1.94
N SER A 175 10.02 -18.83 1.67
CA SER A 175 10.89 -18.19 0.66
C SER A 175 10.30 -18.29 -0.76
N TYR A 176 9.50 -19.32 -1.03
CA TYR A 176 8.77 -19.47 -2.28
C TYR A 176 7.34 -18.98 -2.07
N ILE A 177 7.11 -17.70 -2.36
CA ILE A 177 5.91 -16.96 -1.99
C ILE A 177 4.62 -17.59 -2.56
N GLN A 178 4.73 -18.31 -3.67
CA GLN A 178 3.62 -19.02 -4.32
C GLN A 178 2.99 -20.06 -3.38
N ILE A 179 3.75 -20.67 -2.47
CA ILE A 179 3.21 -21.62 -1.48
C ILE A 179 2.22 -20.90 -0.56
N ASP A 180 2.64 -19.78 0.05
CA ASP A 180 1.78 -19.01 0.95
C ASP A 180 0.56 -18.44 0.21
N MET A 181 0.75 -17.94 -1.03
CA MET A 181 -0.34 -17.48 -1.88
C MET A 181 -1.35 -18.59 -2.18
N ALA A 182 -0.87 -19.78 -2.55
CA ALA A 182 -1.73 -20.91 -2.86
C ALA A 182 -2.53 -21.38 -1.62
N GLU A 183 -1.93 -21.36 -0.44
CA GLU A 183 -2.63 -21.64 0.82
C GLU A 183 -3.74 -20.62 1.09
N LEU A 184 -3.44 -19.32 0.96
CA LEU A 184 -4.40 -18.23 1.14
C LEU A 184 -5.59 -18.32 0.16
N LEU A 185 -5.32 -18.73 -1.08
CA LEU A 185 -6.33 -18.88 -2.13
C LEU A 185 -7.06 -20.24 -2.08
N GLY A 186 -6.77 -21.09 -1.08
CA GLY A 186 -7.44 -22.37 -0.89
C GLY A 186 -7.06 -23.45 -1.90
N GLU A 187 -5.92 -23.31 -2.57
CA GLU A 187 -5.41 -24.19 -3.61
C GLU A 187 -3.97 -24.68 -3.34
N PRO A 188 -3.68 -25.21 -2.13
CA PRO A 188 -2.32 -25.55 -1.72
C PRO A 188 -1.64 -26.52 -2.68
N TYR A 189 -0.31 -26.44 -2.76
CA TYR A 189 0.46 -27.39 -3.55
C TYR A 189 0.35 -28.81 -3.01
N GLN A 190 0.54 -29.77 -3.91
CA GLN A 190 0.60 -31.18 -3.55
C GLN A 190 2.05 -31.58 -3.24
N TYR A 191 2.18 -32.64 -2.44
CA TYR A 191 3.46 -33.21 -2.06
C TYR A 191 3.50 -34.69 -2.43
N ASP A 192 4.67 -35.18 -2.83
CA ASP A 192 4.90 -36.60 -3.07
C ASP A 192 5.00 -37.40 -1.75
N ALA A 193 5.22 -38.71 -1.85
CA ALA A 193 5.32 -39.59 -0.68
C ALA A 193 6.52 -39.25 0.22
N GLU A 194 7.57 -38.66 -0.36
CA GLU A 194 8.79 -38.19 0.27
C GLU A 194 8.69 -36.77 0.83
N ARG A 195 7.51 -36.13 0.69
CA ARG A 195 7.21 -34.75 1.09
C ARG A 195 7.95 -33.67 0.29
N ASN A 196 8.36 -33.98 -0.93
CA ASN A 196 8.81 -32.95 -1.87
C ASN A 196 7.60 -32.29 -2.54
N LEU A 197 7.73 -31.01 -2.85
CA LEU A 197 6.74 -30.27 -3.62
C LEU A 197 6.57 -30.92 -4.99
N ILE A 198 5.33 -31.19 -5.41
CA ILE A 198 5.03 -31.57 -6.79
C ILE A 198 4.97 -30.29 -7.61
N GLU A 199 5.87 -30.16 -8.59
CA GLU A 199 5.96 -29.00 -9.47
C GLU A 199 4.65 -28.78 -10.25
N ASP A 200 4.23 -27.51 -10.34
CA ASP A 200 3.04 -27.08 -11.07
C ASP A 200 3.34 -25.74 -11.75
N ALA A 201 4.00 -25.81 -12.91
CA ALA A 201 4.50 -24.62 -13.61
C ALA A 201 3.37 -23.66 -14.04
N ASP A 202 2.17 -24.17 -14.34
CA ASP A 202 1.03 -23.34 -14.72
C ASP A 202 0.51 -22.57 -13.50
N LYS A 203 0.46 -23.21 -12.32
CA LYS A 203 0.15 -22.54 -11.06
C LYS A 203 1.22 -21.52 -10.69
N ASP A 204 2.50 -21.88 -10.81
CA ASP A 204 3.63 -21.00 -10.51
C ASP A 204 3.53 -19.69 -11.32
N ALA A 205 3.36 -19.80 -12.65
CA ALA A 205 3.26 -18.64 -13.54
C ALA A 205 2.00 -17.80 -13.29
N ARG A 206 0.88 -18.44 -12.92
CA ARG A 206 -0.36 -17.72 -12.57
C ARG A 206 -0.20 -16.94 -11.26
N LEU A 207 0.38 -17.55 -10.22
CA LEU A 207 0.57 -16.91 -8.93
C LEU A 207 1.63 -15.81 -9.00
N GLU A 208 2.70 -16.00 -9.77
CA GLU A 208 3.68 -14.95 -10.04
C GLU A 208 3.04 -13.71 -10.69
N ARG A 209 2.22 -13.91 -11.73
CA ARG A 209 1.46 -12.81 -12.34
C ARG A 209 0.54 -12.13 -11.33
N LEU A 210 -0.20 -12.92 -10.55
CA LEU A 210 -1.11 -12.41 -9.54
C LEU A 210 -0.38 -11.55 -8.48
N HIS A 211 0.85 -11.93 -8.12
CA HIS A 211 1.70 -11.17 -7.22
C HIS A 211 2.05 -9.79 -7.80
N TYR A 212 2.47 -9.71 -9.06
CA TYR A 212 2.75 -8.43 -9.72
C TYR A 212 1.50 -7.55 -9.88
N GLU A 213 0.36 -8.16 -10.19
CA GLU A 213 -0.95 -7.48 -10.28
C GLU A 213 -1.39 -6.85 -8.95
N THR A 214 -0.82 -7.27 -7.80
CA THR A 214 -1.15 -6.65 -6.50
C THR A 214 -0.77 -5.17 -6.41
N LEU A 215 0.17 -4.69 -7.24
CA LEU A 215 0.49 -3.26 -7.33
C LEU A 215 -0.72 -2.46 -7.85
N ALA A 216 -1.27 -2.89 -8.98
CA ALA A 216 -2.46 -2.27 -9.58
C ALA A 216 -3.68 -2.45 -8.68
N ALA A 217 -3.83 -3.63 -8.06
CA ALA A 217 -4.89 -3.88 -7.10
C ALA A 217 -4.83 -2.92 -5.91
N LEU A 218 -3.64 -2.69 -5.32
CA LEU A 218 -3.48 -1.75 -4.21
C LEU A 218 -3.83 -0.33 -4.63
N GLN A 219 -3.37 0.13 -5.80
CA GLN A 219 -3.70 1.46 -6.31
C GLN A 219 -5.20 1.64 -6.48
N VAL A 220 -5.87 0.68 -7.11
CA VAL A 220 -7.33 0.67 -7.32
C VAL A 220 -8.07 0.63 -5.99
N PHE A 221 -7.62 -0.20 -5.04
CA PHE A 221 -8.21 -0.29 -3.72
C PHE A 221 -8.17 1.06 -3.00
N LEU A 222 -6.99 1.70 -2.92
CA LEU A 222 -6.83 3.00 -2.26
C LEU A 222 -7.71 4.09 -2.90
N MET A 223 -7.85 4.08 -4.22
CA MET A 223 -8.66 5.06 -4.95
C MET A 223 -10.18 4.90 -4.76
N HIS A 224 -10.66 3.67 -4.59
CA HIS A 224 -12.08 3.36 -4.75
C HIS A 224 -12.74 2.72 -3.52
N ALA A 225 -11.97 2.17 -2.59
CA ALA A 225 -12.55 1.58 -1.39
C ALA A 225 -13.28 2.63 -0.54
N GLU A 226 -14.36 2.17 0.09
CA GLU A 226 -15.14 2.93 1.04
C GLU A 226 -14.96 2.33 2.45
N LEU A 227 -15.16 3.15 3.49
CA LEU A 227 -15.15 2.63 4.85
C LEU A 227 -16.33 1.68 5.05
N THR A 228 -16.06 0.54 5.66
CA THR A 228 -17.12 -0.32 6.19
C THR A 228 -17.89 0.49 7.22
N THR A 229 -19.17 0.77 6.95
CA THR A 229 -20.02 1.34 7.99
C THR A 229 -20.23 0.25 9.04
N PRO A 230 -20.05 0.51 10.35
CA PRO A 230 -20.38 -0.49 11.35
C PRO A 230 -21.86 -0.90 11.17
N ALA A 231 -22.08 -2.20 11.00
CA ALA A 231 -23.42 -2.80 10.88
C ALA A 231 -24.23 -2.65 12.17
#